data_AF-A0A9P6W7E0-F1
#
_entry.id   AF-A0A9P6W7E0-F1
#
_cell.length_a   1.000
_cell.length_b   1.000
_cell.length_c   1.000
_cell.angle_alpha   90.00
_cell.angle_beta   90.00
_cell.angle_gamma   90.00
#
_symmetry.space_group_name_H-M   'P 1'
#
loop_
_entity.id
_entity.type
_entity.pdbx_description
1 polymer ?
#
loop_
_entity_poly.entity_id
_entity_poly.type
_entity_poly.pdbx_seq_one_letter_code
_entity_poly.pdbx_strand_id
1 'polypeptide(L)'
;MPRQLYGGAISCSIPDNYVDASDLRQVPDTQEVFMAPDSDLSLIVEVLELVKQDGAADSLEKALKFHFDSLAHDNAALSSEVSRYNLPSAAPHPQGPGLPTLLGPATLEGTQTVSKFNKPDSEADTVLIQLALWRIPDRDADVTLSVNWPVRSGATGEERDATEARKVFDEAWRSFQINDFGLFAGSAS
;
A
#
# COMPACT_ATOMS: atom_id res chain seq x y z
N MET A 1 -16.92 -11.78 -3.41
CA MET A 1 -17.32 -10.41 -3.85
C MET A 1 -16.23 -9.46 -3.39
N PRO A 2 -15.95 -8.34 -4.08
CA PRO A 2 -14.97 -7.36 -3.59
C PRO A 2 -15.36 -6.86 -2.19
N ARG A 3 -14.39 -6.77 -1.29
CA ARG A 3 -14.60 -6.23 0.05
C ARG A 3 -14.81 -4.72 -0.05
N GLN A 4 -15.77 -4.22 0.72
CA GLN A 4 -16.11 -2.80 0.78
C GLN A 4 -15.25 -2.14 1.86
N LEU A 5 -14.55 -1.07 1.51
CA LEU A 5 -13.65 -0.30 2.37
C LEU A 5 -14.20 1.11 2.52
N TYR A 6 -13.92 1.77 3.66
CA TYR A 6 -14.37 3.13 3.95
C TYR A 6 -15.87 3.33 3.69
N GLY A 7 -16.70 2.46 4.27
CA GLY A 7 -18.15 2.50 4.07
C GLY A 7 -18.62 2.19 2.63
N GLY A 8 -17.76 1.58 1.81
CA GLY A 8 -18.04 1.22 0.41
C GLY A 8 -17.54 2.23 -0.62
N ALA A 9 -16.90 3.32 -0.18
CA ALA A 9 -16.30 4.29 -1.09
C ALA A 9 -15.14 3.72 -1.91
N ILE A 10 -14.46 2.70 -1.40
CA ILE A 10 -13.46 1.90 -2.12
C ILE A 10 -13.87 0.43 -2.08
N SER A 11 -13.50 -0.32 -3.11
CA SER A 11 -13.58 -1.78 -3.07
C SER A 11 -12.40 -2.45 -3.77
N CYS A 12 -11.99 -3.61 -3.27
CA CYS A 12 -10.98 -4.46 -3.89
C CYS A 12 -11.14 -5.92 -3.43
N SER A 13 -10.42 -6.84 -4.09
CA SER A 13 -10.39 -8.24 -3.68
C SER A 13 -9.47 -8.41 -2.47
N ILE A 14 -10.02 -8.93 -1.39
CA ILE A 14 -9.29 -9.33 -0.17
C ILE A 14 -9.81 -10.72 0.18
N PRO A 15 -8.95 -11.69 0.53
CA PRO A 15 -9.41 -13.04 0.87
C PRO A 15 -10.40 -13.03 2.04
N ASP A 16 -11.47 -13.81 1.93
CA ASP A 16 -12.60 -13.79 2.88
C ASP A 16 -12.19 -14.20 4.31
N ASN A 17 -11.11 -14.97 4.46
CA ASN A 17 -10.58 -15.41 5.75
C ASN A 17 -9.67 -14.38 6.44
N TYR A 18 -9.39 -13.23 5.81
CA TYR A 18 -8.54 -12.20 6.42
C TYR A 18 -9.30 -11.48 7.53
N VAL A 19 -8.63 -11.34 8.66
CA VAL A 19 -9.13 -10.68 9.87
C VAL A 19 -8.96 -9.17 9.71
N ASP A 20 -10.03 -8.44 10.00
CA ASP A 20 -9.98 -6.99 10.10
C ASP A 20 -9.27 -6.59 11.39
N ALA A 21 -8.19 -5.81 11.30
CA ALA A 21 -7.46 -5.41 12.49
C ALA A 21 -8.27 -4.46 13.38
N SER A 22 -9.27 -3.76 12.85
CA SER A 22 -10.15 -2.87 13.62
C SER A 22 -10.99 -3.60 14.66
N ASP A 23 -11.27 -4.90 14.43
CA ASP A 23 -11.95 -5.78 15.40
C ASP A 23 -11.08 -6.06 16.64
N LEU A 24 -9.76 -5.91 16.52
CA LEU A 24 -8.79 -6.28 17.55
C LEU A 24 -8.12 -5.07 18.19
N ARG A 25 -7.92 -4.00 17.44
CA ARG A 25 -7.22 -2.79 17.87
C ARG A 25 -7.76 -1.57 17.15
N GLN A 26 -7.52 -0.39 17.72
CA GLN A 26 -7.77 0.86 16.99
C GLN A 26 -6.82 0.96 15.78
N VAL A 27 -7.39 1.34 14.65
CA VAL A 27 -6.72 1.62 13.38
C VAL A 27 -7.11 3.05 13.00
N PRO A 28 -6.20 3.89 12.47
CA PRO A 28 -6.55 5.23 12.00
C PRO A 28 -7.71 5.20 11.00
N ASP A 29 -8.59 6.20 11.02
CA ASP A 29 -9.74 6.29 10.09
C ASP A 29 -9.31 6.34 8.61
N THR A 30 -8.06 6.73 8.35
CA THR A 30 -7.46 6.77 7.02
C THR A 30 -6.95 5.40 6.56
N GLN A 31 -6.96 4.37 7.41
CA GLN A 31 -6.40 3.05 7.14
C GLN A 31 -7.44 1.94 7.27
N GLU A 32 -7.33 0.96 6.38
CA GLU A 32 -8.06 -0.31 6.42
C GLU A 32 -7.01 -1.43 6.44
N VAL A 33 -6.94 -2.19 7.53
CA VAL A 33 -5.84 -3.14 7.80
C VAL A 33 -6.37 -4.55 7.95
N PHE A 34 -5.86 -5.46 7.13
CA PHE A 34 -6.25 -6.86 7.09
C PHE A 34 -5.06 -7.78 7.35
N MET A 35 -5.26 -8.82 8.16
CA MET A 35 -4.22 -9.78 8.52
C MET A 35 -4.63 -11.19 8.08
N ALA A 36 -3.69 -11.91 7.48
CA ALA A 36 -3.88 -13.33 7.22
C ALA A 36 -3.96 -14.10 8.56
N PRO A 37 -4.86 -15.09 8.69
CA PRO A 37 -5.03 -15.82 9.94
C PRO A 37 -3.88 -16.80 10.22
N ASP A 38 -3.27 -17.36 9.16
CA ASP A 38 -2.31 -18.46 9.24
C ASP A 38 -0.87 -18.04 8.88
N SER A 39 -0.64 -16.74 8.66
CA SER A 39 0.65 -16.21 8.26
C SER A 39 0.85 -14.76 8.72
N ASP A 40 2.07 -14.25 8.63
CA ASP A 40 2.39 -12.85 9.02
C ASP A 40 2.11 -11.85 7.89
N LEU A 41 1.34 -12.25 6.87
CA LEU A 41 0.97 -11.40 5.75
C LEU A 41 -0.07 -10.37 6.21
N SER A 42 0.20 -9.09 5.93
CA SER A 42 -0.78 -8.01 6.09
C SER A 42 -1.05 -7.30 4.77
N LEU A 43 -2.30 -6.87 4.60
CA LEU A 43 -2.73 -5.99 3.52
C LEU A 43 -3.28 -4.71 4.14
N ILE A 44 -2.80 -3.56 3.67
CA ILE A 44 -3.19 -2.26 4.18
C ILE A 44 -3.62 -1.40 3.00
N VAL A 45 -4.79 -0.76 3.09
CA VAL A 45 -5.20 0.33 2.20
C VAL A 45 -5.17 1.61 3.02
N GLU A 46 -4.59 2.67 2.47
CA GLU A 46 -4.45 3.95 3.18
C GLU A 46 -4.74 5.14 2.27
N VAL A 47 -5.49 6.10 2.80
CA VAL A 47 -5.75 7.40 2.17
C VAL A 47 -4.78 8.44 2.74
N LEU A 48 -4.02 9.08 1.85
CA LEU A 48 -2.93 10.01 2.18
C LEU A 48 -3.12 11.35 1.45
N GLU A 49 -2.41 12.37 1.90
CA GLU A 49 -2.28 13.62 1.15
C GLU A 49 -1.44 13.43 -0.12
N LEU A 50 -1.76 14.18 -1.17
CA LEU A 50 -1.01 14.15 -2.43
C LEU A 50 0.44 14.59 -2.21
N VAL A 51 1.39 13.72 -2.52
CA VAL A 51 2.81 14.09 -2.44
C VAL A 51 3.20 15.06 -3.57
N LYS A 52 3.76 16.22 -3.22
CA LYS A 52 4.21 17.25 -4.19
C LYS A 52 5.72 17.50 -4.17
N GLN A 53 6.42 16.95 -3.18
CA GLN A 53 7.84 17.22 -2.91
C GLN A 53 8.75 16.51 -3.92
N ASP A 54 9.99 17.00 -4.10
CA ASP A 54 11.06 16.36 -4.90
C ASP A 54 10.70 15.98 -6.35
N GLY A 55 9.73 16.70 -6.93
CA GLY A 55 9.23 16.44 -8.29
C GLY A 55 8.25 15.27 -8.38
N ALA A 56 7.73 14.80 -7.25
CA ALA A 56 6.69 13.79 -7.18
C ALA A 56 5.35 14.31 -7.72
N ALA A 57 5.09 15.62 -7.71
CA ALA A 57 3.87 16.20 -8.31
C ALA A 57 3.67 15.75 -9.76
N ASP A 58 4.74 15.70 -10.55
CA ASP A 58 4.71 15.42 -11.99
C ASP A 58 5.20 14.00 -12.36
N SER A 59 5.56 13.18 -11.37
CA SER A 59 6.13 11.86 -11.61
C SER A 59 5.51 10.81 -10.69
N LEU A 60 4.75 9.91 -11.29
CA LEU A 60 4.12 8.79 -10.60
C LEU A 60 5.17 7.84 -9.99
N GLU A 61 6.30 7.63 -10.67
CA GLU A 61 7.42 6.84 -10.14
C GLU A 61 8.03 7.47 -8.89
N LYS A 62 8.30 8.79 -8.91
CA LYS A 62 8.84 9.49 -7.75
C LYS A 62 7.86 9.53 -6.58
N ALA A 63 6.56 9.73 -6.85
CA ALA A 63 5.53 9.68 -5.83
C ALA A 63 5.44 8.28 -5.19
N LEU A 64 5.47 7.23 -6.01
CA LEU A 64 5.46 5.85 -5.54
C LEU A 64 6.70 5.52 -4.69
N LYS A 65 7.88 5.97 -5.14
CA LYS A 65 9.12 5.82 -4.37
C LYS A 65 9.06 6.59 -3.05
N PHE A 66 8.54 7.82 -3.05
CA PHE A 66 8.39 8.63 -1.84
C PHE A 66 7.57 7.88 -0.78
N HIS A 67 6.40 7.35 -1.14
CA HIS A 67 5.57 6.58 -0.21
C HIS A 67 6.29 5.33 0.31
N PHE A 68 7.07 4.64 -0.54
CA PHE A 68 7.89 3.51 -0.09
C PHE A 68 9.00 3.90 0.89
N ASP A 69 9.67 5.04 0.64
CA ASP A 69 10.70 5.57 1.52
C ASP A 69 10.09 6.05 2.85
N SER A 70 8.89 6.65 2.83
CA SER A 70 8.14 7.00 4.04
C SER A 70 7.80 5.78 4.88
N LEU A 71 7.32 4.69 4.27
CA LEU A 71 7.11 3.42 4.98
C LEU A 71 8.41 2.90 5.62
N ALA A 72 9.54 3.02 4.93
CA ALA A 72 10.84 2.63 5.48
C ALA A 72 11.24 3.49 6.68
N HIS A 73 10.98 4.80 6.61
CA HIS A 73 11.24 5.73 7.70
C HIS A 73 10.38 5.42 8.93
N ASP A 74 9.07 5.24 8.73
CA ASP A 74 8.13 4.95 9.81
C ASP A 74 8.41 3.61 10.49
N ASN A 75 8.89 2.64 9.72
CA ASN A 75 9.34 1.34 10.23
C ASN A 75 10.73 1.39 10.87
N ALA A 76 11.42 2.55 10.87
CA ALA A 76 12.82 2.67 11.26
C ALA A 76 13.72 1.61 10.59
N ALA A 77 13.50 1.38 9.29
CA ALA A 77 14.19 0.34 8.55
C ALA A 77 15.70 0.61 8.50
N LEU A 78 16.48 -0.45 8.73
CA LEU A 78 17.95 -0.45 8.63
C LEU A 78 18.42 -0.37 7.18
N SER A 79 17.62 -0.92 6.27
CA SER A 79 17.85 -0.84 4.82
C SER A 79 16.52 -0.90 4.07
N SER A 80 16.51 -0.33 2.87
CA SER A 80 15.36 -0.29 1.97
C SER A 80 15.86 -0.37 0.53
N GLU A 81 15.35 -1.33 -0.24
CA GLU A 81 15.74 -1.56 -1.63
C GLU A 81 14.50 -1.83 -2.49
N VAL A 82 14.42 -1.16 -3.64
CA VAL A 82 13.37 -1.42 -4.63
C VAL A 82 13.89 -2.41 -5.65
N SER A 83 13.20 -3.52 -5.83
CA SER A 83 13.55 -4.56 -6.81
C SER A 83 12.89 -4.34 -8.16
N ARG A 84 11.66 -3.78 -8.17
CA ARG A 84 10.87 -3.65 -9.39
C ARG A 84 9.91 -2.47 -9.35
N TYR A 85 9.80 -1.77 -10.46
CA TYR A 85 8.69 -0.87 -10.77
C TYR A 85 7.83 -1.44 -11.89
N ASN A 86 6.55 -1.11 -11.85
CA ASN A 86 5.62 -1.29 -12.96
C ASN A 86 4.72 -0.06 -13.04
N LEU A 87 4.99 0.77 -14.04
CA LEU A 87 4.32 2.04 -14.29
C LEU A 87 3.27 1.86 -15.40
N PRO A 88 2.12 2.54 -15.32
CA PRO A 88 1.13 2.50 -16.39
C PRO A 88 1.72 3.11 -17.67
N SER A 89 1.49 2.43 -18.79
CA SER A 89 1.93 2.88 -20.12
C SER A 89 1.00 3.90 -20.77
N ALA A 90 -0.20 4.10 -20.20
CA ALA A 90 -1.25 4.93 -20.76
C ALA A 90 -1.39 6.28 -20.03
N ALA A 91 -1.91 7.25 -20.77
CA ALA A 91 -2.33 8.55 -20.25
C ALA A 91 -3.39 8.39 -19.13
N PRO A 92 -3.55 9.40 -18.26
CA PRO A 92 -4.57 9.43 -17.21
C PRO A 92 -5.94 8.96 -17.74
N HIS A 93 -6.62 8.08 -17.00
CA HIS A 93 -7.92 7.59 -17.42
C HIS A 93 -9.04 8.46 -16.83
N PRO A 94 -9.79 9.22 -17.63
CA PRO A 94 -10.95 9.96 -17.14
C PRO A 94 -12.00 8.95 -16.66
N GLN A 95 -12.49 9.10 -15.43
CA GLN A 95 -13.46 8.17 -14.85
C GLN A 95 -14.90 8.42 -15.34
N GLY A 96 -15.11 9.52 -16.05
CA GLY A 96 -16.40 9.94 -16.61
C GLY A 96 -16.54 11.46 -16.60
N PRO A 97 -17.59 12.01 -17.23
CA PRO A 97 -17.84 13.45 -17.22
C PRO A 97 -18.01 13.99 -15.79
N GLY A 98 -17.18 14.96 -15.39
CA GLY A 98 -17.26 15.61 -14.08
C GLY A 98 -16.66 14.82 -12.91
N LEU A 99 -16.08 13.64 -13.16
CA LEU A 99 -15.35 12.88 -12.15
C LEU A 99 -13.86 13.26 -12.10
N PRO A 100 -13.20 13.18 -10.93
CA PRO A 100 -11.77 13.42 -10.80
C PRO A 100 -10.91 12.57 -11.73
N THR A 101 -9.74 13.10 -12.08
CA THR A 101 -8.70 12.38 -12.78
C THR A 101 -8.02 11.40 -11.83
N LEU A 102 -7.98 10.12 -12.24
CA LEU A 102 -7.26 9.09 -11.52
C LEU A 102 -5.95 8.77 -12.26
N LEU A 103 -4.82 8.96 -11.59
CA LEU A 103 -3.49 8.57 -12.07
C LEU A 103 -3.10 7.23 -11.45
N GLY A 104 -2.50 6.34 -12.24
CA GLY A 104 -2.12 5.00 -11.81
C GLY A 104 -3.11 3.90 -12.25
N PRO A 105 -3.02 2.70 -11.65
CA PRO A 105 -2.05 2.34 -10.61
C PRO A 105 -0.62 2.31 -11.15
N ALA A 106 0.32 2.80 -10.36
CA ALA A 106 1.70 2.35 -10.44
C ALA A 106 1.97 1.38 -9.29
N THR A 107 2.84 0.40 -9.52
CA THR A 107 3.18 -0.60 -8.51
C THR A 107 4.69 -0.72 -8.36
N LEU A 108 5.16 -0.99 -7.14
CA LEU A 108 6.53 -1.39 -6.88
C LEU A 108 6.57 -2.65 -6.02
N GLU A 109 7.68 -3.37 -6.13
CA GLU A 109 8.09 -4.42 -5.21
C GLU A 109 9.46 -4.02 -4.64
N GLY A 110 9.65 -4.18 -3.34
CA GLY A 110 10.91 -3.91 -2.66
C GLY A 110 10.99 -4.62 -1.33
N THR A 111 12.17 -4.56 -0.71
CA THR A 111 12.42 -5.15 0.60
C THR A 111 12.89 -4.11 1.59
N GLN A 112 12.47 -4.24 2.84
CA GLN A 112 12.98 -3.47 3.97
C GLN A 112 13.52 -4.43 5.03
N THR A 113 14.63 -4.05 5.67
CA THR A 113 15.15 -4.77 6.84
C THR A 113 14.78 -3.99 8.09
N VAL A 114 13.99 -4.60 8.98
CA VAL A 114 13.38 -3.92 10.12
C VAL A 114 13.72 -4.67 11.40
N SER A 115 14.25 -3.96 12.40
CA SER A 115 14.47 -4.52 13.73
C SER A 115 13.20 -4.45 14.56
N LYS A 116 12.86 -5.53 15.27
CA LYS A 116 11.74 -5.52 16.22
C LYS A 116 12.15 -4.74 17.48
N PHE A 117 11.19 -4.05 18.10
CA PHE A 117 11.42 -3.35 19.37
C PHE A 117 12.13 -4.26 20.39
N ASN A 118 13.25 -3.78 20.93
CA ASN A 118 14.13 -4.47 21.89
C ASN A 118 14.96 -5.65 21.34
N LYS A 119 15.11 -5.79 20.03
CA LYS A 119 16.04 -6.76 19.42
C LYS A 119 17.28 -6.08 18.83
N PRO A 120 18.45 -6.75 18.85
CA PRO A 120 19.63 -6.24 18.16
C PRO A 120 19.42 -6.29 16.64
N ASP A 121 20.08 -5.40 15.91
CA ASP A 121 20.01 -5.33 14.44
C ASP A 121 20.42 -6.65 13.75
N SER A 122 21.22 -7.49 14.40
CA SER A 122 21.54 -8.84 13.92
C SER A 122 20.34 -9.80 13.86
N GLU A 123 19.24 -9.45 14.52
CA GLU A 123 17.96 -10.18 14.52
C GLU A 123 16.87 -9.44 13.72
N ALA A 124 17.25 -8.45 12.90
CA ALA A 124 16.29 -7.76 12.06
C ALA A 124 15.66 -8.69 11.01
N ASP A 125 14.37 -8.52 10.78
CA ASP A 125 13.60 -9.30 9.82
C ASP A 125 13.66 -8.61 8.44
N THR A 126 13.69 -9.39 7.38
CA THR A 126 13.52 -8.88 6.02
C THR A 126 12.05 -9.02 5.62
N VAL A 127 11.45 -7.90 5.23
CA VAL A 127 10.05 -7.81 4.82
C VAL A 127 10.00 -7.45 3.34
N LEU A 128 9.34 -8.29 2.55
CA LEU A 128 8.90 -7.95 1.20
C LEU A 128 7.68 -7.05 1.30
N ILE A 129 7.75 -5.91 0.64
CA ILE A 129 6.67 -4.93 0.56
C ILE A 129 6.35 -4.71 -0.91
N GLN A 130 5.09 -4.98 -1.24
CA GLN A 130 4.51 -4.64 -2.54
C GLN A 130 3.57 -3.47 -2.33
N LEU A 131 3.71 -2.41 -3.14
CA LEU A 131 2.98 -1.17 -2.96
C LEU A 131 2.36 -0.75 -4.28
N ALA A 132 1.07 -0.43 -4.26
CA ALA A 132 0.34 0.19 -5.36
C ALA A 132 -0.03 1.62 -4.96
N LEU A 133 -0.02 2.53 -5.94
CA LEU A 133 -0.38 3.94 -5.77
C LEU A 133 -1.37 4.37 -6.83
N TRP A 134 -2.46 4.99 -6.38
CA TRP A 134 -3.38 5.79 -7.17
C TRP A 134 -3.33 7.22 -6.69
N ARG A 135 -3.39 8.17 -7.62
CA ARG A 135 -3.35 9.60 -7.29
C ARG A 135 -4.59 10.30 -7.80
N ILE A 136 -5.14 11.19 -6.98
CA ILE A 136 -6.33 11.98 -7.29
C ILE A 136 -5.98 13.46 -7.10
N PRO A 137 -5.24 14.09 -8.04
CA PRO A 137 -4.77 15.46 -7.87
C PRO A 137 -5.90 16.48 -7.65
N ASP A 138 -7.05 16.28 -8.30
CA ASP A 138 -8.25 17.13 -8.13
C ASP A 138 -8.81 17.12 -6.69
N ARG A 139 -8.38 16.17 -5.87
CA ARG A 139 -8.80 15.99 -4.48
C ARG A 139 -7.65 16.09 -3.47
N ASP A 140 -6.47 16.48 -3.93
CA ASP A 140 -5.25 16.53 -3.13
C ASP A 140 -4.95 15.24 -2.34
N ALA A 141 -5.29 14.09 -2.94
CA ALA A 141 -5.19 12.80 -2.29
C ALA A 141 -4.35 11.79 -3.08
N ASP A 142 -3.63 10.95 -2.35
CA ASP A 142 -3.05 9.69 -2.80
C ASP A 142 -3.75 8.53 -2.07
N VAL A 143 -3.88 7.39 -2.73
CA VAL A 143 -4.31 6.13 -2.10
C VAL A 143 -3.24 5.09 -2.33
N THR A 144 -2.78 4.46 -1.25
CA THR A 144 -1.83 3.36 -1.30
C THR A 144 -2.50 2.04 -0.94
N LEU A 145 -2.03 0.96 -1.54
CA LEU A 145 -2.31 -0.40 -1.11
C LEU A 145 -0.97 -1.11 -0.93
N SER A 146 -0.69 -1.57 0.28
CA SER A 146 0.52 -2.35 0.58
C SER A 146 0.19 -3.78 0.98
N VAL A 147 1.04 -4.71 0.55
CA VAL A 147 1.09 -6.07 1.09
C VAL A 147 2.48 -6.29 1.68
N ASN A 148 2.51 -6.62 2.97
CA ASN A 148 3.74 -6.84 3.72
C ASN A 148 3.88 -8.34 4.03
N TRP A 149 5.04 -8.90 3.68
CA TRP A 149 5.34 -10.31 3.88
C TRP A 149 6.74 -10.47 4.50
N PRO A 150 6.85 -10.89 5.77
CA PRO A 150 8.13 -11.21 6.39
C PRO A 150 8.77 -12.42 5.69
N VAL A 151 9.62 -12.17 4.70
CA VAL A 151 10.29 -13.22 3.91
C VAL A 151 11.39 -13.92 4.69
N ARG A 152 11.98 -13.28 5.70
CA ARG A 152 13.03 -13.87 6.52
C ARG A 152 13.01 -13.32 7.93
N SER A 153 13.13 -14.19 8.92
CA SER A 153 13.30 -13.78 10.32
C SER A 153 14.76 -13.81 10.75
N GLY A 154 15.31 -12.66 11.14
CA GLY A 154 16.74 -12.51 11.44
C GLY A 154 17.67 -12.75 10.25
N ALA A 155 18.98 -12.55 10.46
CA ALA A 155 19.99 -12.69 9.41
C ALA A 155 20.16 -14.14 8.90
N THR A 156 19.82 -15.14 9.71
CA THR A 156 20.04 -16.57 9.42
C THR A 156 18.75 -17.36 9.18
N GLY A 157 17.59 -16.71 9.20
CA GLY A 157 16.32 -17.36 8.92
C GLY A 157 16.26 -17.91 7.50
N GLU A 158 15.47 -18.98 7.31
CA GLU A 158 15.15 -19.46 5.97
C GLU A 158 14.27 -18.45 5.24
N GLU A 159 14.50 -18.31 3.95
CA GLU A 159 13.67 -17.46 3.10
C GLU A 159 12.34 -18.16 2.81
N ARG A 160 11.25 -17.45 3.08
CA ARG A 160 9.89 -17.91 2.90
C ARG A 160 9.41 -17.58 1.49
N ASP A 161 8.71 -18.53 0.88
CA ASP A 161 8.07 -18.31 -0.42
C ASP A 161 7.10 -17.12 -0.35
N ALA A 162 7.16 -16.25 -1.37
CA ALA A 162 6.35 -15.04 -1.50
C ALA A 162 5.21 -15.17 -2.51
N THR A 163 4.96 -16.39 -3.03
CA THR A 163 3.93 -16.62 -4.06
C THR A 163 2.54 -16.20 -3.60
N GLU A 164 2.17 -16.48 -2.34
CA GLU A 164 0.90 -16.03 -1.76
C GLU A 164 0.81 -14.50 -1.70
N ALA A 165 1.84 -13.84 -1.17
CA ALA A 165 1.89 -12.38 -1.06
C ALA A 165 1.77 -11.67 -2.42
N ARG A 166 2.47 -12.18 -3.43
CA ARG A 166 2.37 -11.68 -4.82
C ARG A 166 0.97 -11.85 -5.38
N LYS A 167 0.37 -13.02 -5.19
CA LYS A 167 -0.99 -13.30 -5.65
C LYS A 167 -2.02 -12.37 -5.00
N VAL A 168 -1.98 -12.23 -3.67
CA VAL A 168 -2.91 -11.40 -2.90
C VAL A 168 -2.82 -9.94 -3.37
N PHE A 169 -1.62 -9.41 -3.52
CA PHE A 169 -1.42 -8.06 -4.04
C PHE A 169 -1.95 -7.90 -5.45
N ASP A 170 -1.59 -8.81 -6.36
CA ASP A 170 -2.04 -8.75 -7.76
C ASP A 170 -3.55 -8.79 -7.90
N GLU A 171 -4.24 -9.63 -7.13
CA GLU A 171 -5.70 -9.67 -7.12
C GLU A 171 -6.29 -8.38 -6.53
N ALA A 172 -5.71 -7.85 -5.45
CA ALA A 172 -6.21 -6.66 -4.78
C ALA A 172 -6.08 -5.40 -5.63
N TRP A 173 -4.89 -5.07 -6.14
CA TRP A 173 -4.70 -3.83 -6.90
C TRP A 173 -5.41 -3.88 -8.26
N ARG A 174 -5.49 -5.03 -8.93
CA ARG A 174 -6.19 -5.16 -10.22
C ARG A 174 -7.70 -5.01 -10.12
N SER A 175 -8.26 -5.32 -8.96
CA SER A 175 -9.70 -5.19 -8.69
C SER A 175 -10.05 -3.94 -7.90
N PHE A 176 -9.06 -3.08 -7.61
CA PHE A 176 -9.28 -1.83 -6.89
C PHE A 176 -10.18 -0.88 -7.68
N GLN A 177 -11.19 -0.36 -7.01
CA GLN A 177 -12.14 0.60 -7.55
C GLN A 177 -12.45 1.67 -6.51
N ILE A 178 -12.49 2.92 -6.96
CA ILE A 178 -13.06 4.04 -6.21
C ILE A 178 -14.52 4.15 -6.65
N ASN A 179 -15.43 3.84 -5.73
CA ASN A 179 -16.88 3.88 -5.95
C ASN A 179 -17.47 5.25 -5.61
N ASP A 180 -16.87 5.96 -4.64
CA ASP A 180 -17.30 7.29 -4.22
C ASP A 180 -16.09 8.22 -3.98
N PHE A 181 -15.91 9.20 -4.88
CA PHE A 181 -14.88 10.23 -4.75
C PHE A 181 -15.18 11.27 -3.64
N GLY A 182 -16.37 11.24 -3.04
CA GLY A 182 -16.71 12.01 -1.85
C GLY A 182 -15.84 11.66 -0.64
N LEU A 183 -15.23 10.46 -0.62
CA LEU A 183 -14.25 10.04 0.39
C LEU A 183 -13.10 11.04 0.54
N PHE A 184 -12.65 11.64 -0.57
CA PHE A 184 -11.50 12.55 -0.60
C PHE A 184 -11.92 14.02 -0.45
N ALA A 185 -13.16 14.29 -0.04
CA ALA A 185 -13.64 15.64 0.18
C ALA A 185 -13.34 16.10 1.62
N GLY A 186 -12.10 16.52 1.88
CA GLY A 186 -11.71 17.22 3.11
C GLY A 186 -10.40 17.97 2.89
N SER A 187 -10.28 19.29 3.06
CA SER A 187 -11.22 20.34 3.44
C SER A 187 -10.91 21.56 2.58
N ALA A 188 -11.85 21.98 1.72
CA ALA A 188 -11.80 23.34 1.19
C ALA A 188 -12.03 24.29 2.39
N SER A 189 -10.94 24.84 2.92
CA SER A 189 -10.96 26.06 3.73
C SER A 189 -10.39 27.18 2.89
#